data_AF-A6KAA4-F1
#
_entry.id   AF-A6KAA4-F1
#
_cell.length_a   1.000
_cell.length_b   1.000
_cell.length_c   1.000
_cell.angle_alpha   90.00
_cell.angle_beta   90.00
_cell.angle_gamma   90.00
#
_symmetry.space_group_name_H-M   'P 1'
#
loop_
_entity.id
_entity.type
_entity.pdbx_description
1 polymer ?
#
loop_
_entity_poly.entity_id
_entity_poly.type
_entity_poly.pdbx_seq_one_letter_code
_entity_poly.pdbx_strand_id
1 'polypeptide(L)'
;MFALGIGALIFGYWRIMRWNRERRRLLIEDLEARIALMPLLQAEKDRRTLQILRENLEEEAIIMKDVPNWKVGESMFHTTRWVPPLIGELYGLRTKEEMENANFGFTGYT
;
A
#
# COMPACT_ATOMS: atom_id res chain seq x y z
N MET A 1 35.51 40.89 -10.58
CA MET A 1 34.11 40.47 -10.34
C MET A 1 33.85 39.00 -10.73
N PHE A 2 34.13 38.56 -11.96
CA PHE A 2 33.84 37.18 -12.41
C PHE A 2 34.57 36.06 -11.64
N ALA A 3 35.83 36.26 -11.25
CA ALA A 3 36.59 35.25 -10.51
C ALA A 3 36.02 34.92 -9.12
N LEU A 4 35.48 35.92 -8.40
CA LEU A 4 34.81 35.71 -7.11
C LEU A 4 33.49 34.94 -7.28
N GLY A 5 32.75 35.23 -8.36
CA GLY A 5 31.54 34.48 -8.71
C GLY A 5 31.85 33.00 -9.02
N ILE A 6 32.88 32.74 -9.82
CA ILE A 6 33.32 31.37 -10.14
C ILE A 6 33.79 30.63 -8.87
N GLY A 7 34.54 31.29 -7.98
CA GLY A 7 34.97 30.70 -6.72
C GLY A 7 33.79 30.31 -5.80
N ALA A 8 32.79 31.19 -5.69
CA ALA A 8 31.57 30.91 -4.93
C ALA A 8 30.77 29.75 -5.53
N LEU A 9 30.68 29.65 -6.86
CA LEU A 9 30.02 28.54 -7.54
C LEU A 9 30.74 27.21 -7.31
N ILE A 10 32.07 27.17 -7.46
CA ILE A 10 32.86 25.95 -7.20
C ILE A 10 32.68 25.48 -5.76
N PHE A 11 32.70 26.40 -4.79
CA PHE A 11 32.44 26.07 -3.39
C PHE A 11 31.01 25.57 -3.15
N GLY A 12 30.02 26.24 -3.76
CA GLY A 12 28.61 25.85 -3.70
C GLY A 12 28.39 24.43 -4.25
N TYR A 13 28.93 24.12 -5.43
CA TYR A 13 28.87 22.79 -6.01
C TYR A 13 29.55 21.75 -5.15
N TRP A 14 30.74 22.03 -4.60
CA TRP A 14 31.42 21.11 -3.69
C TRP A 14 30.58 20.80 -2.44
N ARG A 15 29.95 21.82 -1.84
CA ARG A 15 29.08 21.65 -0.67
C ARG A 15 27.83 20.84 -1.00
N ILE A 16 27.18 21.12 -2.14
CA ILE A 16 26.01 20.38 -2.63
C ILE A 16 26.38 18.92 -2.92
N MET A 17 27.53 18.67 -3.57
CA MET A 17 27.99 17.31 -3.84
C MET A 17 28.22 16.53 -2.54
N ARG A 18 28.85 17.14 -1.55
CA ARG A 18 29.04 16.52 -0.23
C ARG A 18 27.71 16.23 0.44
N TRP A 19 26.78 17.18 0.45
CA TRP A 19 25.47 17.02 1.07
C TRP A 19 24.60 15.98 0.35
N ASN A 20 24.61 15.94 -0.98
CA ASN A 20 23.86 14.95 -1.76
C ASN A 20 24.35 13.52 -1.49
N ARG A 21 25.65 13.34 -1.28
CA ARG A 21 26.21 12.04 -0.87
C ARG A 21 25.71 11.63 0.51
N GLU A 22 25.66 12.57 1.44
CA GLU A 22 25.15 12.30 2.79
C GLU A 22 23.65 11.98 2.78
N ARG A 23 22.83 12.77 2.07
CA ARG A 23 21.40 12.49 1.87
C ARG A 23 21.15 11.11 1.27
N ARG A 24 22.02 10.67 0.35
CA ARG A 24 21.92 9.33 -0.23
C ARG A 24 22.22 8.24 0.80
N ARG A 25 23.17 8.46 1.71
CA ARG A 25 23.46 7.50 2.80
C ARG A 25 22.28 7.38 3.75
N LEU A 26 21.69 8.51 4.15
CA LEU A 26 20.49 8.52 4.98
C LEU A 26 19.31 7.82 4.29
N LEU A 27 19.12 8.07 2.99
CA LEU A 27 18.07 7.37 2.23
C LEU A 27 18.31 5.85 2.17
N ILE A 28 19.56 5.41 2.08
CA ILE A 28 19.88 3.97 2.11
C ILE A 28 19.53 3.38 3.47
N GLU A 29 19.89 4.06 4.56
CA GLU A 29 19.55 3.64 5.92
C GLU A 29 18.02 3.54 6.11
N ASP A 30 17.25 4.54 5.65
CA ASP A 30 15.78 4.50 5.69
C ASP A 30 15.19 3.33 4.88
N LEU A 31 15.77 3.03 3.71
CA LEU A 31 15.35 1.91 2.88
C LEU A 31 15.70 0.56 3.50
N GLU A 32 16.88 0.43 4.10
CA GLU A 32 17.30 -0.76 4.85
C GLU A 32 16.40 -0.99 6.07
N ALA A 33 16.05 0.07 6.81
CA ALA A 33 15.08 0.00 7.89
C ALA A 33 13.70 -0.48 7.41
N ARG A 34 13.24 0.02 6.25
CA ARG A 34 11.98 -0.46 5.64
C ARG A 34 12.05 -1.93 5.22
N ILE A 35 13.17 -2.38 4.64
CA ILE A 35 13.38 -3.78 4.26
C ILE A 35 13.32 -4.68 5.49
N ALA A 36 13.91 -4.26 6.61
CA ALA A 36 13.88 -5.00 7.87
C ALA A 36 12.45 -5.19 8.41
N LEU A 37 11.59 -4.18 8.26
CA LEU A 37 10.19 -4.22 8.73
C LEU A 37 9.21 -4.87 7.74
N MET A 38 9.55 -4.91 6.45
CA MET A 38 8.69 -5.42 5.38
C MET A 38 8.10 -6.82 5.64
N PRO A 39 8.84 -7.85 6.10
CA PRO A 39 8.25 -9.19 6.29
C PRO A 39 7.15 -9.22 7.35
N LEU A 40 7.26 -8.40 8.41
CA LEU A 40 6.24 -8.32 9.45
C LEU A 40 4.98 -7.65 8.92
N LEU A 41 5.12 -6.50 8.27
CA LEU A 41 4.01 -5.77 7.66
C LEU A 41 3.29 -6.60 6.58
N GLN A 42 4.05 -7.40 5.81
CA GLN A 42 3.49 -8.30 4.82
C GLN A 42 2.64 -9.39 5.47
N ALA A 43 3.15 -10.04 6.52
CA ALA A 43 2.39 -11.07 7.24
C ALA A 43 1.12 -10.52 7.91
N GLU A 44 1.17 -9.32 8.48
CA GLU A 44 -0.01 -8.65 9.05
C GLU A 44 -1.04 -8.30 7.97
N LYS A 45 -0.60 -7.78 6.83
CA LYS A 45 -1.48 -7.48 5.69
C LYS A 45 -2.13 -8.75 5.14
N ASP A 46 -1.38 -9.84 5.01
CA ASP A 46 -1.90 -11.11 4.50
C ASP A 46 -2.96 -11.68 5.45
N ARG A 47 -2.71 -11.65 6.77
CA ARG A 47 -3.70 -12.04 7.78
C ARG A 47 -4.96 -11.18 7.71
N ARG A 48 -4.80 -9.86 7.64
CA ARG A 48 -5.93 -8.92 7.60
C ARG A 48 -6.80 -9.12 6.35
N THR A 49 -6.20 -9.33 5.19
CA THR A 49 -6.96 -9.54 3.95
C THR A 49 -7.75 -10.85 3.98
N LEU A 50 -7.14 -11.94 4.45
CA LEU A 50 -7.81 -13.23 4.59
C LEU A 50 -8.93 -13.21 5.64
N GLN A 51 -8.75 -12.49 6.75
CA GLN A 51 -9.81 -12.31 7.76
C GLN A 51 -11.04 -11.63 7.17
N ILE A 52 -10.86 -10.49 6.48
CA ILE A 52 -11.98 -9.77 5.87
C ILE A 52 -12.67 -10.61 4.81
N LEU A 53 -11.93 -11.31 3.95
CA LEU A 53 -12.53 -12.19 2.95
C LEU A 53 -13.29 -13.35 3.58
N ARG A 54 -12.81 -13.88 4.70
CA ARG A 54 -13.50 -14.94 5.42
C ARG A 54 -14.81 -14.45 6.02
N GLU A 55 -14.81 -13.27 6.64
CA GLU A 55 -16.00 -12.62 7.18
C GLU A 55 -17.02 -12.34 6.06
N ASN A 56 -16.56 -11.79 4.93
CA ASN A 56 -17.44 -11.52 3.79
C ASN A 56 -18.07 -12.78 3.21
N LEU A 57 -17.32 -13.90 3.16
CA LEU A 57 -17.84 -15.19 2.69
C LEU A 57 -18.89 -15.74 3.66
N GLU A 58 -18.66 -15.63 4.97
CA GLU A 58 -19.63 -16.04 5.99
C GLU A 58 -20.92 -15.21 5.93
N GLU A 59 -20.81 -13.88 5.75
CA GLU A 59 -21.96 -13.00 5.55
C GLU A 59 -22.69 -13.26 4.23
N GLU A 60 -21.96 -13.48 3.13
CA GLU A 60 -22.53 -13.86 1.84
C GLU A 60 -23.33 -15.15 1.95
N ALA A 61 -22.81 -16.16 2.66
CA ALA A 61 -23.51 -17.42 2.89
C ALA A 61 -24.85 -17.23 3.63
N ILE A 62 -24.91 -16.27 4.55
CA ILE A 62 -26.12 -15.96 5.31
C ILE A 62 -27.12 -15.18 4.45
N ILE A 63 -26.65 -14.19 3.70
CA ILE A 63 -27.49 -13.29 2.88
C ILE A 63 -28.07 -14.04 1.67
N MET A 64 -27.26 -14.87 1.01
CA MET A 64 -27.61 -15.50 -0.28
C MET A 64 -28.22 -16.90 -0.13
N LYS A 65 -28.46 -17.37 1.09
CA LYS A 65 -28.99 -18.73 1.36
C LYS A 65 -30.30 -19.04 0.62
N ASP A 66 -31.14 -18.04 0.39
CA ASP A 66 -32.49 -18.19 -0.18
C ASP A 66 -32.55 -17.91 -1.69
N VAL A 67 -31.41 -17.55 -2.31
CA VAL A 67 -31.36 -17.17 -3.73
C VAL A 67 -31.04 -18.39 -4.60
N PRO A 68 -31.92 -18.80 -5.54
CA PRO A 68 -31.67 -19.96 -6.39
C PRO A 68 -30.50 -19.70 -7.34
N ASN A 69 -29.69 -20.74 -7.61
CA ASN A 69 -28.50 -20.72 -8.46
C ASN A 69 -27.33 -19.84 -7.98
N TRP A 70 -27.34 -19.36 -6.73
CA TRP A 70 -26.19 -18.67 -6.16
C TRP A 70 -25.18 -19.66 -5.59
N LYS A 71 -23.90 -19.51 -5.93
CA LYS A 71 -22.80 -20.27 -5.33
C LYS A 71 -21.91 -19.31 -4.53
N VAL A 72 -21.92 -19.49 -3.22
CA VAL A 72 -21.11 -18.69 -2.29
C VAL A 72 -19.63 -18.86 -2.59
N GLY A 73 -18.89 -17.76 -2.72
CA GLY A 73 -17.45 -17.78 -2.95
C GLY A 73 -17.01 -18.38 -4.30
N GLU A 74 -17.88 -18.43 -5.30
CA GLU A 74 -17.49 -18.86 -6.65
C GLU A 74 -16.55 -17.82 -7.29
N SER A 75 -15.37 -18.26 -7.73
CA SER A 75 -14.44 -17.38 -8.42
C SER A 75 -14.98 -16.99 -9.79
N MET A 76 -14.93 -15.70 -10.11
CA MET A 76 -15.26 -15.20 -11.46
C MET A 76 -14.21 -15.59 -12.51
N PHE A 77 -13.03 -16.04 -12.08
CA PHE A 77 -11.93 -16.40 -12.97
C PHE A 77 -11.90 -17.91 -13.22
N HIS A 78 -11.51 -18.29 -14.44
CA HIS A 78 -11.30 -19.71 -14.79
C HIS A 78 -10.01 -20.31 -14.21
N THR A 79 -9.19 -19.52 -13.51
CA THR A 79 -7.90 -19.95 -12.95
C THR A 79 -8.02 -20.31 -11.47
N THR A 80 -7.28 -21.33 -11.03
CA THR A 80 -7.15 -21.71 -9.60
C THR A 80 -6.11 -20.90 -8.83
N ARG A 81 -5.46 -19.93 -9.49
CA ARG A 81 -4.46 -19.06 -8.88
C ARG A 81 -5.13 -18.05 -7.94
N TRP A 82 -4.45 -17.69 -6.85
CA TRP A 82 -4.83 -16.56 -6.02
C TRP A 82 -4.84 -15.23 -6.79
N VAL A 83 -5.99 -14.56 -6.77
CA VAL A 83 -6.16 -13.22 -7.33
C VAL A 83 -6.28 -12.23 -6.16
N PRO A 84 -5.46 -11.17 -6.11
CA PRO A 84 -5.58 -10.15 -5.08
C PRO A 84 -6.98 -9.50 -5.13
N PRO A 85 -7.66 -9.34 -3.99
CA PRO A 85 -9.02 -8.82 -3.96
C PRO A 85 -9.05 -7.31 -4.26
N LEU A 86 -10.15 -6.87 -4.86
CA LEU A 86 -10.42 -5.44 -5.05
C LEU A 86 -10.85 -4.77 -3.74
N ILE A 87 -10.69 -3.44 -3.65
CA ILE A 87 -11.14 -2.68 -2.47
C ILE A 87 -12.65 -2.87 -2.25
N GLY A 88 -13.44 -2.90 -3.33
CA GLY A 88 -14.87 -3.16 -3.25
C GLY A 88 -15.23 -4.58 -2.79
N GLU A 89 -14.40 -5.59 -3.07
CA GLU A 89 -14.61 -6.96 -2.59
C GLU A 89 -14.29 -7.09 -1.10
N LEU A 90 -13.34 -6.31 -0.58
CA LEU A 90 -13.00 -6.29 0.83
C LEU A 90 -13.98 -5.46 1.67
N TYR A 91 -14.30 -4.24 1.22
CA TYR A 91 -15.05 -3.26 2.01
C TYR A 91 -16.52 -3.09 1.55
N GLY A 92 -17.00 -3.91 0.61
CA GLY A 92 -18.37 -3.77 0.08
C GLY A 92 -19.49 -3.96 1.10
N LEU A 93 -19.26 -4.80 2.13
CA LEU A 93 -20.21 -5.03 3.23
C LEU A 93 -19.97 -4.10 4.43
N ARG A 94 -18.92 -3.29 4.39
CA ARG A 94 -18.52 -2.38 5.49
C ARG A 94 -19.26 -1.04 5.41
N THR A 95 -19.01 -0.19 6.40
CA THR A 95 -19.57 1.17 6.44
C THR A 95 -19.01 2.02 5.29
N LYS A 96 -19.79 3.01 4.86
CA LYS A 96 -19.35 3.95 3.80
C LYS A 96 -18.08 4.71 4.19
N GLU A 97 -17.96 5.08 5.46
CA GLU A 97 -16.77 5.78 5.98
C GLU A 97 -15.51 4.93 5.81
N GLU A 98 -15.55 3.64 6.18
CA GLU A 98 -14.41 2.73 6.01
C GLU A 98 -14.05 2.54 4.54
N MET A 99 -15.06 2.40 3.66
CA MET A 99 -14.85 2.26 2.23
C MET A 99 -14.25 3.54 1.61
N GLU A 100 -14.74 4.72 1.98
CA GLU A 100 -14.23 6.00 1.50
C GLU A 100 -12.79 6.24 1.99
N ASN A 101 -12.52 5.95 3.26
CA ASN A 101 -11.17 6.05 3.82
C ASN A 101 -10.20 5.06 3.14
N ALA A 102 -10.62 3.82 2.87
CA ALA A 102 -9.81 2.84 2.16
C ALA A 102 -9.45 3.28 0.72
N ASN A 103 -10.36 3.99 0.04
CA ASN A 103 -10.15 4.46 -1.34
C ASN A 103 -9.39 5.79 -1.42
N PHE A 104 -9.74 6.76 -0.57
CA PHE A 104 -9.31 8.15 -0.70
C PHE A 104 -8.53 8.68 0.51
N GLY A 105 -8.38 7.90 1.59
CA GLY A 105 -7.75 8.35 2.82
C GLY A 105 -6.32 8.86 2.61
N PHE A 106 -5.54 8.20 1.75
CA PHE A 106 -4.19 8.67 1.40
C PHE A 106 -4.20 9.97 0.58
N THR A 107 -5.10 10.09 -0.39
CA THR A 107 -5.18 11.29 -1.25
C THR A 107 -5.76 12.50 -0.53
N GLY A 108 -6.63 12.28 0.46
CA GLY A 108 -7.23 13.32 1.28
C GLY A 108 -6.33 13.77 2.43
N TYR A 109 -5.19 13.11 2.65
CA TYR A 109 -4.26 13.45 3.72
C TYR A 109 -3.17 14.39 3.21
N THR A 110 -3.32 15.68 3.53
CA THR A 110 -2.33 16.75 3.28
C THR A 110 -1.97 17.45 4.58
#